data_AF-A0A0C2FR36-F1
#
_entry.id   AF-A0A0C2FR36-F1
#
_cell.length_a   1.000
_cell.length_b   1.000
_cell.length_c   1.000
_cell.angle_alpha   90.00
_cell.angle_beta   90.00
_cell.angle_gamma   90.00
#
_symmetry.space_group_name_H-M   'P 1'
#
loop_
_entity.id
_entity.type
_entity.pdbx_description
1 polymer ?
#
loop_
_entity_poly.entity_id
_entity_poly.type
_entity_poly.pdbx_seq_one_letter_code
_entity_poly.pdbx_strand_id
1 'polypeptide(L)'
;MCPKVQFAFVTITTIELVIADNEFRQESTRMTYRFGVHVHGAWNHDRSVKVILYSFYKNICLYIIELWFAIFSAWSGQTIFERWTIGLFNVIFTAWPPVVLGLFDRPIAADQMMRYPSLYHSFQKRSFSIARFLLWIGMALVHSLSLFFLSYGFLETQVVWASGETGGWLMLGNSAYSFVVATVCLKALLECDSWTWPVVVASIGSIVLWLLFLCIYAAVSSSFLSFCRLLRWF
;
A
#
# COMPACT_ATOMS: atom_id res chain seq x y z
N MET A 1 75.28 -23.25 -16.97
CA MET A 1 73.90 -22.75 -17.18
C MET A 1 73.72 -21.49 -16.36
N CYS A 2 73.29 -20.40 -17.00
CA CYS A 2 73.40 -19.04 -16.44
C CYS A 2 72.27 -18.76 -15.43
N PRO A 3 72.58 -18.46 -14.15
CA PRO A 3 71.57 -18.24 -13.09
C PRO A 3 70.65 -17.03 -13.33
N LYS A 4 71.01 -16.14 -14.28
CA LYS A 4 70.19 -14.97 -14.65
C LYS A 4 68.93 -15.32 -15.44
N VAL A 5 68.89 -16.45 -16.14
CA VAL A 5 67.73 -16.83 -16.99
C VAL A 5 66.59 -17.43 -16.16
N GLN A 6 66.93 -18.11 -15.07
CA GLN A 6 65.96 -18.79 -14.19
C GLN A 6 65.16 -17.80 -13.32
N PHE A 7 65.79 -16.71 -12.91
CA PHE A 7 65.12 -15.60 -12.22
C PHE A 7 64.12 -14.87 -13.11
N ALA A 8 64.46 -14.62 -14.38
CA ALA A 8 63.55 -13.98 -15.32
C ALA A 8 62.29 -14.83 -15.54
N PHE A 9 62.43 -16.16 -15.65
CA PHE A 9 61.31 -17.06 -15.89
C PHE A 9 60.34 -17.15 -14.69
N VAL A 10 60.87 -17.18 -13.46
CA VAL A 10 60.06 -17.16 -12.22
C VAL A 10 59.32 -15.83 -12.04
N THR A 11 59.99 -14.71 -12.33
CA THR A 11 59.34 -13.39 -12.24
C THR A 11 58.24 -13.22 -13.29
N ILE A 12 58.45 -13.69 -14.53
CA ILE A 12 57.43 -13.65 -15.59
C ILE A 12 56.22 -14.51 -15.24
N THR A 13 56.41 -15.74 -14.76
CA THR A 13 55.27 -16.60 -14.36
C THR A 13 54.52 -16.06 -13.14
N THR A 14 55.20 -15.40 -12.21
CA THR A 14 54.55 -14.76 -11.06
C THR A 14 53.72 -13.53 -11.48
N ILE A 15 54.21 -12.75 -12.45
CA ILE A 15 53.47 -11.60 -13.00
C ILE A 15 52.21 -12.08 -13.76
N GLU A 16 52.33 -13.11 -14.61
CA GLU A 16 51.18 -13.70 -15.32
C GLU A 16 50.13 -14.26 -14.36
N LEU A 17 50.54 -14.91 -13.27
CA LEU A 17 49.63 -15.39 -12.22
C LEU A 17 48.91 -14.25 -11.49
N VAL A 18 49.60 -13.14 -11.21
CA VAL A 18 49.00 -11.95 -10.56
C VAL A 18 48.04 -11.21 -11.51
N ILE A 19 48.35 -11.16 -12.81
CA ILE A 19 47.46 -10.58 -13.82
C ILE A 19 46.20 -11.45 -13.97
N ALA A 20 46.36 -12.77 -14.08
CA ALA A 20 45.25 -13.71 -14.15
C ALA A 20 44.35 -13.67 -12.91
N ASP A 21 44.91 -13.58 -11.70
CA ASP A 21 44.13 -13.47 -10.46
C ASP A 21 43.35 -12.14 -10.38
N ASN A 22 43.95 -11.04 -10.87
CA ASN A 22 43.28 -9.74 -10.94
C ASN A 22 42.16 -9.71 -12.00
N GLU A 23 42.36 -10.31 -13.18
CA GLU A 23 41.33 -10.44 -14.21
C GLU A 23 40.18 -11.32 -13.73
N PHE A 24 40.47 -12.46 -13.10
CA PHE A 24 39.47 -13.35 -12.54
C PHE A 24 38.67 -12.68 -11.41
N ARG A 25 39.34 -11.87 -10.57
CA ARG A 25 38.68 -11.05 -9.54
C ARG A 25 37.85 -9.92 -10.16
N GLN A 26 38.28 -9.32 -11.26
CA GLN A 26 37.50 -8.32 -12.01
C GLN A 26 36.26 -8.93 -12.67
N GLU A 27 36.34 -10.13 -13.22
CA GLU A 27 35.19 -10.84 -13.81
C GLU A 27 34.25 -11.44 -12.75
N SER A 28 34.78 -11.86 -11.60
CA SER A 28 33.98 -12.31 -10.47
C SER A 28 33.14 -11.17 -9.90
N THR A 29 33.79 -10.04 -9.61
CA THR A 29 33.08 -8.82 -9.22
C THR A 29 32.12 -8.39 -10.35
N ARG A 30 32.58 -8.46 -11.62
CA ARG A 30 31.85 -8.50 -12.91
C ARG A 30 30.38 -8.90 -12.82
N MET A 31 30.29 -10.17 -12.46
CA MET A 31 29.07 -10.94 -12.32
C MET A 31 28.31 -10.50 -11.08
N THR A 32 28.96 -10.35 -9.93
CA THR A 32 28.28 -10.01 -8.67
C THR A 32 27.48 -8.71 -8.79
N TYR A 33 28.04 -7.65 -9.39
CA TYR A 33 27.28 -6.41 -9.57
C TYR A 33 26.19 -6.54 -10.64
N ARG A 34 26.42 -7.28 -11.73
CA ARG A 34 25.38 -7.56 -12.73
C ARG A 34 24.20 -8.28 -12.10
N PHE A 35 24.43 -9.33 -11.32
CA PHE A 35 23.36 -10.04 -10.61
C PHE A 35 22.67 -9.15 -9.58
N GLY A 36 23.43 -8.32 -8.85
CA GLY A 36 22.90 -7.33 -7.93
C GLY A 36 21.88 -6.40 -8.58
N VAL A 37 22.20 -5.83 -9.75
CA VAL A 37 21.29 -4.92 -10.47
C VAL A 37 20.02 -5.63 -10.95
N HIS A 38 20.12 -6.86 -11.46
CA HIS A 38 18.95 -7.62 -11.91
C HIS A 38 18.03 -8.01 -10.75
N VAL A 39 18.60 -8.44 -9.62
CA VAL A 39 17.85 -8.82 -8.42
C VAL A 39 17.15 -7.61 -7.81
N HIS A 40 17.88 -6.51 -7.61
CA HIS A 40 17.30 -5.26 -7.08
C HIS A 40 16.28 -4.64 -8.04
N GLY A 41 16.52 -4.72 -9.36
CA GLY A 41 15.61 -4.24 -10.39
C GLY A 41 14.28 -5.00 -10.39
N ALA A 42 14.32 -6.34 -10.30
CA ALA A 42 13.13 -7.18 -10.22
C ALA A 42 12.31 -6.89 -8.95
N TRP A 43 12.96 -6.68 -7.80
CA TRP A 43 12.27 -6.28 -6.56
C TRP A 43 11.63 -4.91 -6.66
N ASN A 44 12.35 -3.91 -7.19
CA ASN A 44 11.82 -2.57 -7.33
C ASN A 44 10.61 -2.54 -8.27
N HIS A 45 10.66 -3.32 -9.34
CA HIS A 45 9.54 -3.47 -10.26
C HIS A 45 8.32 -4.12 -9.60
N ASP A 46 8.49 -5.25 -8.90
CA ASP A 46 7.39 -5.92 -8.18
C ASP A 46 6.72 -5.01 -7.15
N ARG A 47 7.51 -4.31 -6.34
CA ARG A 47 7.02 -3.36 -5.33
C ARG A 47 6.26 -2.21 -5.98
N SER A 48 6.83 -1.60 -7.02
CA SER A 48 6.20 -0.47 -7.71
C SER A 48 4.84 -0.88 -8.29
N VAL A 49 4.76 -2.06 -8.90
CA VAL A 49 3.52 -2.60 -9.46
C VAL A 49 2.46 -2.83 -8.39
N LYS A 50 2.81 -3.45 -7.26
CA LYS A 50 1.89 -3.64 -6.12
C LYS A 50 1.37 -2.32 -5.57
N VAL A 51 2.26 -1.33 -5.36
CA VAL A 51 1.89 -0.01 -4.84
C VAL A 51 0.92 0.72 -5.77
N ILE A 52 1.19 0.68 -7.08
CA ILE A 52 0.33 1.30 -8.09
C ILE A 52 -1.05 0.62 -8.09
N LEU A 53 -1.10 -0.72 -8.17
CA LEU A 53 -2.34 -1.49 -8.18
C LEU A 53 -3.17 -1.24 -6.93
N TYR A 54 -2.54 -1.27 -5.77
CA TYR A 54 -3.18 -1.03 -4.49
C TYR A 54 -3.69 0.42 -4.36
N SER A 55 -2.93 1.41 -4.86
CA SER A 55 -3.35 2.82 -4.89
C SER A 55 -4.60 3.04 -5.75
N PHE A 56 -4.67 2.42 -6.92
CA PHE A 56 -5.88 2.46 -7.75
C PHE A 56 -7.07 1.76 -7.08
N TYR A 57 -6.83 0.57 -6.51
CA TYR A 57 -7.86 -0.20 -5.81
C TYR A 57 -8.51 0.58 -4.67
N LYS A 58 -7.73 1.23 -3.78
CA LYS A 58 -8.28 1.99 -2.65
C LYS A 58 -9.14 3.18 -3.11
N ASN A 59 -8.70 3.87 -4.16
CA ASN A 59 -9.37 5.07 -4.66
C ASN A 59 -10.67 4.68 -5.35
N ILE A 60 -10.64 3.65 -6.20
CA ILE A 60 -11.83 3.13 -6.87
C ILE A 60 -12.85 2.64 -5.83
N CYS A 61 -12.40 1.92 -4.80
CA CYS A 61 -13.30 1.44 -3.73
C CYS A 61 -14.05 2.60 -3.06
N LEU A 62 -13.37 3.70 -2.72
CA LEU A 62 -13.99 4.86 -2.09
C LEU A 62 -15.00 5.56 -3.01
N TYR A 63 -14.62 5.87 -4.26
CA TYR A 63 -15.49 6.61 -5.17
C TYR A 63 -16.68 5.78 -5.67
N ILE A 64 -16.52 4.46 -5.85
CA ILE A 64 -17.62 3.59 -6.28
C ILE A 64 -18.70 3.45 -5.20
N ILE A 65 -18.36 3.56 -3.91
CA ILE A 65 -19.38 3.62 -2.84
C ILE A 65 -20.30 4.83 -3.01
N GLU A 66 -19.75 5.98 -3.38
CA GLU A 66 -20.56 7.17 -3.68
C GLU A 66 -21.47 6.93 -4.89
N LEU A 67 -20.99 6.21 -5.90
CA LEU A 67 -21.80 5.83 -7.05
C LEU A 67 -22.97 4.91 -6.67
N TRP A 68 -22.74 3.92 -5.80
CA TRP A 68 -23.84 3.09 -5.27
C TRP A 68 -24.86 3.93 -4.52
N PHE A 69 -24.41 4.85 -3.67
CA PHE A 69 -25.29 5.78 -2.96
C PHE A 69 -26.08 6.70 -3.91
N ALA A 70 -25.46 7.17 -5.00
CA ALA A 70 -26.12 8.00 -6.00
C ALA A 70 -27.31 7.26 -6.67
N ILE A 71 -27.19 5.96 -6.90
CA ILE A 71 -28.28 5.13 -7.46
C ILE A 71 -29.46 5.08 -6.49
N PHE A 72 -29.23 4.88 -5.19
CA PHE A 72 -30.29 4.83 -4.17
C PHE A 72 -30.91 6.20 -3.88
N SER A 73 -30.16 7.28 -4.10
CA SER A 73 -30.63 8.67 -3.92
C SER A 73 -31.17 9.30 -5.21
N ALA A 74 -31.54 8.48 -6.19
CA ALA A 74 -32.13 8.89 -7.48
C ALA A 74 -31.31 9.95 -8.24
N TRP A 75 -29.98 9.84 -8.21
CA TRP A 75 -29.05 10.75 -8.89
C TRP A 75 -29.15 12.21 -8.45
N SER A 76 -29.58 12.46 -7.21
CA SER A 76 -29.68 13.81 -6.62
C SER A 76 -28.35 14.58 -6.50
N GLY A 77 -27.21 13.91 -6.72
CA GLY A 77 -25.86 14.50 -6.62
C GLY A 77 -25.39 14.74 -5.17
N GLN A 78 -26.11 14.20 -4.18
CA GLN A 78 -25.74 14.30 -2.78
C GLN A 78 -24.55 13.39 -2.46
N THR A 79 -23.49 13.95 -1.87
CA THR A 79 -22.33 13.16 -1.44
C THR A 79 -22.58 12.54 -0.07
N ILE A 80 -22.21 11.26 0.07
CA ILE A 80 -22.30 10.54 1.33
C ILE A 80 -21.16 10.93 2.29
N PHE A 81 -19.98 11.22 1.74
CA PHE A 81 -18.82 11.65 2.51
C PHE A 81 -18.75 13.17 2.59
N GLU A 82 -18.23 13.65 3.72
CA GLU A 82 -17.93 15.05 3.94
C GLU A 82 -16.68 15.45 3.12
N ARG A 83 -16.66 16.67 2.56
CA ARG A 83 -15.68 17.10 1.55
C ARG A 83 -14.24 17.11 2.08
N TRP A 84 -14.03 17.52 3.33
CA TRP A 84 -12.71 17.49 3.97
C TRP A 84 -12.25 16.06 4.22
N THR A 85 -13.18 15.18 4.55
CA THR A 85 -12.89 13.77 4.83
C THR A 85 -12.35 13.05 3.58
N ILE A 86 -12.92 13.31 2.39
CA ILE A 86 -12.41 12.77 1.11
C ILE A 86 -10.98 13.28 0.82
N GLY A 87 -10.73 14.58 1.03
CA GLY A 87 -9.41 15.17 0.81
C GLY A 87 -8.35 14.61 1.76
N LEU A 88 -8.70 14.44 3.04
CA LEU A 88 -7.80 13.90 4.06
C LEU A 88 -7.54 12.40 3.87
N PHE A 89 -8.51 11.63 3.36
CA PHE A 89 -8.33 10.20 3.03
C PHE A 89 -7.13 9.98 2.13
N ASN A 90 -7.06 10.74 1.04
CA ASN A 90 -6.08 10.56 -0.03
C ASN A 90 -4.67 10.98 0.40
N VAL A 91 -4.55 12.00 1.26
CA VAL A 91 -3.27 12.61 1.62
C VAL A 91 -2.68 12.02 2.90
N ILE A 92 -3.47 11.82 3.94
CA ILE A 92 -2.95 11.54 5.29
C ILE A 92 -3.14 10.08 5.67
N PHE A 93 -4.36 9.55 5.54
CA PHE A 93 -4.71 8.25 6.12
C PHE A 93 -4.29 7.06 5.24
N THR A 94 -4.27 7.24 3.92
CA THR A 94 -4.04 6.13 2.98
C THR A 94 -2.84 6.30 2.06
N ALA A 95 -2.09 7.41 2.13
CA ALA A 95 -0.83 7.54 1.40
C ALA A 95 0.30 6.74 2.06
N TRP A 96 0.26 6.62 3.39
CA TRP A 96 1.31 5.97 4.17
C TRP A 96 1.40 4.45 3.96
N PRO A 97 0.30 3.66 3.98
CA PRO A 97 0.39 2.21 3.80
C PRO A 97 1.00 1.77 2.44
N PRO A 98 0.61 2.35 1.28
CA PRO A 98 1.26 2.06 0.00
C PRO A 98 2.74 2.42 -0.03
N VAL A 99 3.13 3.54 0.60
CA VAL A 99 4.53 3.98 0.63
C VAL A 99 5.38 3.01 1.45
N VAL A 100 4.91 2.61 2.64
CA VAL A 100 5.62 1.66 3.50
C VAL A 100 5.69 0.27 2.87
N LEU A 101 4.61 -0.19 2.21
CA LEU A 101 4.61 -1.40 1.38
C LEU A 101 5.69 -1.34 0.28
N GLY A 102 5.78 -0.21 -0.44
CA GLY A 102 6.76 -0.02 -1.51
C GLY A 102 8.22 0.02 -1.06
N LEU A 103 8.47 0.47 0.18
CA LEU A 103 9.82 0.60 0.73
C LEU A 103 10.31 -0.69 1.41
N PHE A 104 9.45 -1.36 2.17
CA PHE A 104 9.88 -2.41 3.11
C PHE A 104 9.46 -3.83 2.73
N ASP A 105 8.59 -4.04 1.72
CA ASP A 105 8.18 -5.39 1.32
C ASP A 105 9.33 -6.14 0.61
N ARG A 106 9.97 -7.07 1.31
CA ARG A 106 11.04 -7.92 0.78
C ARG A 106 10.56 -9.37 0.72
N PRO A 107 9.96 -9.82 -0.38
CA PRO A 107 9.43 -11.19 -0.46
C PRO A 107 10.48 -12.27 -0.31
N ILE A 108 11.73 -12.03 -0.74
CA ILE A 108 12.82 -13.02 -0.74
C ILE A 108 14.17 -12.33 -0.42
N ALA A 109 15.03 -13.00 0.34
CA ALA A 109 16.41 -12.56 0.57
C ALA A 109 17.27 -12.65 -0.70
N ALA A 110 18.24 -11.73 -0.86
CA ALA A 110 19.10 -11.65 -2.06
C ALA A 110 19.77 -12.99 -2.38
N ASP A 111 20.27 -13.66 -1.34
CA ASP A 111 21.03 -14.90 -1.45
C ASP A 111 20.19 -16.07 -1.98
N GLN A 112 18.90 -16.11 -1.60
CA GLN A 112 17.97 -17.15 -2.06
C GLN A 112 17.61 -16.97 -3.54
N MET A 113 17.47 -15.71 -3.99
CA MET A 113 17.17 -15.40 -5.38
C MET A 113 18.37 -15.70 -6.31
N MET A 114 19.59 -15.56 -5.80
CA MET A 114 20.83 -15.96 -6.48
C MET A 114 20.96 -17.49 -6.58
N ARG A 115 20.56 -18.21 -5.52
CA ARG A 115 20.67 -19.67 -5.44
C ARG A 115 19.65 -20.41 -6.32
N TYR A 116 18.52 -19.77 -6.62
CA TYR A 116 17.41 -20.38 -7.36
C TYR A 116 16.90 -19.46 -8.50
N PRO A 117 17.47 -19.54 -9.70
CA PRO A 117 17.13 -18.66 -10.82
C PRO A 117 15.69 -18.83 -11.34
N SER A 118 15.02 -19.96 -11.03
CA SER A 118 13.60 -20.18 -11.37
C SER A 118 12.66 -19.18 -10.68
N LEU A 119 13.01 -18.69 -9.50
CA LEU A 119 12.23 -17.68 -8.77
C LEU A 119 12.23 -16.33 -9.49
N TYR A 120 13.32 -15.97 -10.17
CA TYR A 120 13.39 -14.76 -11.00
C TYR A 120 12.33 -14.79 -12.12
N HIS A 121 12.13 -15.95 -12.74
CA HIS A 121 11.16 -16.11 -13.82
C HIS A 121 9.71 -15.92 -13.33
N SER A 122 9.44 -16.24 -12.05
CA SER A 122 8.16 -15.99 -11.38
C SER A 122 7.91 -14.49 -11.17
N PHE A 123 8.92 -13.73 -10.72
CA PHE A 123 8.83 -12.26 -10.60
C PHE A 123 8.57 -11.59 -11.95
N GLN A 124 9.20 -12.08 -13.01
CA GLN A 124 8.99 -11.56 -14.36
C GLN A 124 7.56 -11.84 -14.86
N LYS A 125 6.99 -13.01 -14.52
CA LYS A 125 5.56 -13.28 -14.74
C LYS A 125 4.64 -12.47 -13.83
N ARG A 126 5.12 -12.00 -12.67
CA ARG A 126 4.42 -11.08 -11.75
C ARG A 126 4.38 -9.63 -12.27
N SER A 127 4.96 -9.37 -13.45
CA SER A 127 4.92 -8.08 -14.12
C SER A 127 3.51 -7.53 -14.34
N PHE A 128 3.41 -6.20 -14.45
CA PHE A 128 2.17 -5.48 -14.67
C PHE A 128 1.50 -5.95 -15.97
N SER A 129 0.33 -6.56 -15.82
CA SER A 129 -0.51 -6.98 -16.95
C SER A 129 -1.86 -6.31 -16.80
N ILE A 130 -2.42 -5.87 -17.93
CA ILE A 130 -3.75 -5.25 -17.99
C ILE A 130 -4.80 -6.20 -17.39
N ALA A 131 -4.66 -7.51 -17.58
CA ALA A 131 -5.57 -8.50 -16.99
C ALA A 131 -5.55 -8.46 -15.46
N ARG A 132 -4.37 -8.33 -14.85
CA ARG A 132 -4.26 -8.16 -13.39
C ARG A 132 -4.87 -6.85 -12.94
N PHE A 133 -4.60 -5.76 -13.65
CA PHE A 133 -5.19 -4.46 -13.34
C PHE A 133 -6.72 -4.52 -13.33
N LEU A 134 -7.33 -5.14 -14.36
CA LEU A 134 -8.78 -5.33 -14.43
C LEU A 134 -9.31 -6.24 -13.31
N LEU A 135 -8.57 -7.29 -12.93
CA LEU A 135 -8.94 -8.15 -11.80
C LEU A 135 -8.95 -7.36 -10.49
N TRP A 136 -7.96 -6.49 -10.27
CA TRP A 136 -7.92 -5.60 -9.11
C TRP A 136 -9.10 -4.61 -9.08
N ILE A 137 -9.49 -4.07 -10.24
CA ILE A 137 -10.69 -3.24 -10.37
C ILE A 137 -11.95 -4.06 -10.05
N GLY A 138 -12.08 -5.26 -10.60
CA GLY A 138 -13.22 -6.15 -10.33
C GLY A 138 -13.36 -6.48 -8.84
N MET A 139 -12.25 -6.76 -8.16
CA MET A 139 -12.23 -6.95 -6.70
C MET A 139 -12.66 -5.67 -5.95
N ALA A 140 -12.23 -4.49 -6.40
CA ALA A 140 -12.64 -3.21 -5.81
C ALA A 140 -14.15 -2.97 -5.94
N LEU A 141 -14.75 -3.33 -7.08
CA LEU A 141 -16.20 -3.22 -7.31
C LEU A 141 -16.99 -4.14 -6.37
N VAL A 142 -16.55 -5.40 -6.20
CA VAL A 142 -17.20 -6.35 -5.30
C VAL A 142 -17.08 -5.92 -3.84
N HIS A 143 -15.89 -5.47 -3.41
CA HIS A 143 -15.69 -4.99 -2.05
C HIS A 143 -16.46 -3.71 -1.76
N SER A 144 -16.45 -2.71 -2.66
CA SER A 144 -17.23 -1.48 -2.48
C SER A 144 -18.73 -1.75 -2.34
N LEU A 145 -19.28 -2.65 -3.16
CA LEU A 145 -20.69 -3.05 -3.06
C LEU A 145 -20.98 -3.73 -1.71
N SER A 146 -20.12 -4.67 -1.30
CA SER A 146 -20.27 -5.38 -0.02
C SER A 146 -20.19 -4.44 1.18
N LEU A 147 -19.26 -3.47 1.15
CA LEU A 147 -19.09 -2.45 2.19
C LEU A 147 -20.30 -1.52 2.27
N PHE A 148 -20.88 -1.13 1.13
CA PHE A 148 -22.09 -0.33 1.10
C PHE A 148 -23.26 -1.04 1.79
N PHE A 149 -23.53 -2.30 1.43
CA PHE A 149 -24.58 -3.09 2.09
C PHE A 149 -24.29 -3.36 3.56
N LEU A 150 -23.03 -3.60 3.94
CA LEU A 150 -22.63 -3.76 5.34
C LEU A 150 -22.92 -2.49 6.15
N SER A 151 -22.64 -1.32 5.58
CA SER A 151 -22.90 -0.02 6.21
C SER A 151 -24.39 0.25 6.38
N TYR A 152 -25.19 -0.16 5.39
CA TYR A 152 -26.64 -0.07 5.43
C TYR A 152 -27.23 -1.01 6.50
N GLY A 153 -26.75 -2.26 6.57
CA GLY A 153 -27.17 -3.23 7.59
C GLY A 153 -26.78 -2.82 9.02
N PHE A 154 -25.61 -2.20 9.19
CA PHE A 154 -25.20 -1.65 10.50
C PHE A 154 -26.16 -0.58 11.04
N LEU A 155 -26.88 0.11 10.15
CA LEU A 155 -27.85 1.16 10.50
C LEU A 155 -29.31 0.73 10.31
N GLU A 156 -29.58 -0.58 10.31
CA GLU A 156 -30.96 -1.10 10.24
C GLU A 156 -31.81 -0.56 11.41
N THR A 157 -31.20 -0.43 12.60
CA THR A 157 -31.79 0.31 13.73
C THR A 157 -31.43 1.80 13.62
N GLN A 158 -32.40 2.60 13.17
CA GLN A 158 -32.23 4.06 12.98
C GLN A 158 -31.95 4.81 14.29
N VAL A 159 -32.32 4.24 15.44
CA VAL A 159 -32.06 4.78 16.78
C VAL A 159 -30.73 4.24 17.28
N VAL A 160 -29.68 5.02 17.04
CA VAL A 160 -28.30 4.65 17.39
C VAL A 160 -27.92 5.11 18.80
N TRP A 161 -28.58 6.16 19.30
CA TRP A 161 -28.30 6.75 20.59
C TRP A 161 -29.27 6.26 21.65
N ALA A 162 -28.77 6.01 22.87
CA ALA A 162 -29.62 5.70 24.03
C ALA A 162 -30.65 6.81 24.35
N SER A 163 -30.44 8.01 23.80
CA SER A 163 -31.37 9.15 23.88
C SER A 163 -32.53 9.12 22.88
N GLY A 164 -32.62 8.11 22.00
CA GLY A 164 -33.69 8.00 21.00
C GLY A 164 -33.44 8.76 19.69
N GLU A 165 -32.29 9.43 19.56
CA GLU A 165 -31.96 10.24 18.38
C GLU A 165 -31.54 9.38 17.18
N THR A 166 -31.89 9.85 15.98
CA THR A 166 -31.53 9.18 14.72
C THR A 166 -30.21 9.69 14.17
N GLY A 167 -29.40 8.80 13.60
CA GLY A 167 -28.06 9.15 13.11
C GLY A 167 -28.02 9.95 11.81
N GLY A 168 -29.13 10.02 11.08
CA GLY A 168 -29.19 10.68 9.77
C GLY A 168 -28.21 10.08 8.74
N TRP A 169 -28.10 10.72 7.57
CA TRP A 169 -27.24 10.23 6.49
C TRP A 169 -25.73 10.41 6.76
N LEU A 170 -25.35 11.37 7.61
CA LEU A 170 -23.96 11.62 7.95
C LEU A 170 -23.35 10.47 8.77
N MET A 171 -24.15 9.82 9.63
CA MET A 171 -23.73 8.63 10.35
C MET A 171 -23.47 7.46 9.40
N LEU A 172 -24.30 7.29 8.36
CA LEU A 172 -24.09 6.31 7.29
C LEU A 172 -22.78 6.56 6.53
N GLY A 173 -22.45 7.81 6.23
CA GLY A 173 -21.17 8.15 5.63
C GLY A 173 -19.97 7.84 6.52
N ASN A 174 -20.05 8.18 7.82
CA ASN A 174 -18.98 7.91 8.77
C ASN A 174 -18.76 6.41 9.03
N SER A 175 -19.84 5.61 9.11
CA SER A 175 -19.74 4.16 9.27
C SER A 175 -19.16 3.51 8.01
N ALA A 176 -19.66 3.88 6.82
CA ALA A 176 -19.15 3.39 5.55
C ALA A 176 -17.66 3.68 5.38
N TYR A 177 -17.23 4.89 5.69
CA TYR A 177 -15.83 5.27 5.62
C TYR A 177 -14.96 4.48 6.61
N SER A 178 -15.46 4.24 7.83
CA SER A 178 -14.75 3.42 8.81
C SER A 178 -14.53 1.99 8.33
N PHE A 179 -15.54 1.39 7.70
CA PHE A 179 -15.40 0.07 7.08
C PHE A 179 -14.43 0.09 5.90
N VAL A 180 -14.44 1.12 5.05
CA VAL A 180 -13.48 1.26 3.95
C VAL A 180 -12.04 1.32 4.47
N VAL A 181 -11.76 2.19 5.45
CA VAL A 181 -10.43 2.32 6.04
C VAL A 181 -9.96 0.98 6.62
N ALA A 182 -10.83 0.29 7.38
CA ALA A 182 -10.52 -1.01 7.96
C ALA A 182 -10.22 -2.07 6.87
N THR A 183 -11.06 -2.18 5.84
CA THR A 183 -10.88 -3.17 4.76
C THR A 183 -9.66 -2.87 3.91
N VAL A 184 -9.38 -1.60 3.58
CA VAL A 184 -8.20 -1.21 2.83
C VAL A 184 -6.94 -1.53 3.63
N CYS A 185 -6.90 -1.18 4.92
CA CYS A 185 -5.76 -1.52 5.79
C CYS A 185 -5.56 -3.03 5.91
N LEU A 186 -6.63 -3.80 6.14
CA LEU A 186 -6.55 -5.26 6.21
C LEU A 186 -6.07 -5.86 4.89
N LYS A 187 -6.56 -5.37 3.75
CA LYS A 187 -6.12 -5.83 2.42
C LYS A 187 -4.65 -5.50 2.17
N ALA A 188 -4.13 -4.40 2.71
CA ALA A 188 -2.69 -4.12 2.68
C ALA A 188 -1.89 -5.18 3.43
N LEU A 189 -2.27 -5.53 4.67
CA LEU A 189 -1.59 -6.59 5.43
C LEU A 189 -1.63 -7.94 4.72
N LEU A 190 -2.74 -8.27 4.07
CA LEU A 190 -2.91 -9.54 3.35
C LEU A 190 -2.06 -9.64 2.08
N GLU A 191 -1.79 -8.50 1.42
CA GLU A 191 -0.95 -8.47 0.22
C GLU A 191 0.55 -8.40 0.52
N CYS A 192 0.92 -8.19 1.80
CA CYS A 192 2.32 -8.19 2.21
C CYS A 192 2.90 -9.59 2.17
N ASP A 193 3.97 -9.79 1.40
CA ASP A 193 4.70 -11.06 1.39
C ASP A 193 5.54 -11.22 2.67
N SER A 194 5.89 -10.11 3.35
CA SER A 194 6.59 -10.14 4.64
C SER A 194 5.98 -9.18 5.66
N TRP A 195 5.62 -9.73 6.83
CA TRP A 195 5.10 -8.97 7.96
C TRP A 195 6.22 -8.20 8.66
N THR A 196 6.53 -7.04 8.12
CA THR A 196 7.48 -6.11 8.73
C THR A 196 6.77 -5.23 9.75
N TRP A 197 7.42 -4.94 10.88
CA TRP A 197 6.88 -4.07 11.92
C TRP A 197 6.39 -2.70 11.38
N PRO A 198 7.10 -2.01 10.46
CA PRO A 198 6.64 -0.74 9.90
C PRO A 198 5.30 -0.83 9.17
N VAL A 199 5.05 -1.91 8.43
CA VAL A 199 3.79 -2.14 7.69
C VAL A 199 2.62 -2.32 8.66
N VAL A 200 2.84 -3.12 9.72
CA VAL A 200 1.81 -3.37 10.74
C VAL A 200 1.50 -2.08 11.50
N VAL A 201 2.52 -1.32 11.91
CA VAL A 201 2.36 -0.02 12.56
C VAL A 201 1.69 0.99 11.64
N ALA A 202 2.06 1.04 10.35
CA ALA A 202 1.41 1.90 9.37
C ALA A 202 -0.09 1.60 9.25
N SER A 203 -0.45 0.32 9.20
CA SER A 203 -1.83 -0.11 8.99
C SER A 203 -2.69 0.09 10.24
N ILE A 204 -2.21 -0.29 11.41
CA ILE A 204 -2.90 -0.05 12.68
C ILE A 204 -2.95 1.45 12.98
N GLY A 205 -1.84 2.17 12.72
CA GLY A 205 -1.74 3.61 12.86
C GLY A 205 -2.78 4.34 12.02
N SER A 206 -3.00 3.93 10.77
CA SER A 206 -4.05 4.51 9.92
C SER A 206 -5.46 4.35 10.51
N ILE A 207 -5.78 3.20 11.11
CA ILE A 207 -7.08 2.96 11.76
C ILE A 207 -7.23 3.83 13.02
N VAL A 208 -6.20 3.88 13.86
CA VAL A 208 -6.20 4.70 15.08
C VAL A 208 -6.29 6.19 14.74
N LEU A 209 -5.54 6.65 13.74
CA LEU A 209 -5.57 8.04 13.28
C LEU A 209 -6.98 8.42 12.79
N TRP A 210 -7.67 7.51 12.08
CA TRP A 210 -9.06 7.73 11.65
C TRP A 210 -10.02 7.87 12.83
N LEU A 211 -9.91 6.99 13.84
CA LEU A 211 -10.74 7.08 15.05
C LEU A 211 -10.47 8.38 15.83
N LEU A 212 -9.20 8.78 15.94
CA LEU A 212 -8.83 10.06 16.56
C LEU A 212 -9.41 11.25 15.79
N PHE A 213 -9.38 11.22 14.45
CA PHE A 213 -9.98 12.25 13.63
C PHE A 213 -11.50 12.36 13.86
N LEU A 214 -12.21 11.23 13.95
CA LEU A 214 -13.64 11.24 14.28
C LEU A 214 -13.91 11.83 15.67
N CYS A 215 -13.09 11.50 16.69
CA CYS A 215 -13.21 12.08 18.03
C CYS A 215 -12.98 13.60 18.02
N ILE A 216 -11.96 14.08 17.31
CA ILE A 216 -11.68 15.52 17.18
C ILE A 216 -12.83 16.22 16.44
N TYR A 217 -13.31 15.64 15.34
CA TYR A 217 -14.44 16.18 14.58
C TYR A 217 -15.72 16.25 15.44
N ALA A 218 -15.97 15.25 16.29
CA ALA A 218 -17.07 15.27 17.25
C ALA A 218 -16.88 16.35 18.34
N ALA A 219 -15.66 16.55 18.85
CA ALA A 219 -15.36 17.60 19.83
C ALA A 219 -15.49 19.02 19.25
N VAL A 220 -15.05 19.22 18.02
CA VAL A 220 -15.19 20.50 17.32
C VAL A 220 -16.64 20.78 16.96
N SER A 221 -17.39 19.78 16.48
CA SER A 221 -18.81 19.95 16.14
C SER A 221 -19.69 20.20 17.36
N SER A 222 -19.43 19.58 18.51
CA SER A 222 -20.13 19.90 19.78
C SER A 222 -19.83 21.32 20.28
N SER A 223 -18.59 21.78 20.13
CA SER A 223 -18.19 23.16 20.43
C SER A 223 -18.85 24.17 19.47
N PHE A 224 -18.92 23.83 18.18
CA PHE A 224 -19.54 24.64 17.13
C PHE A 224 -21.07 24.68 17.23
N LEU A 225 -21.74 23.55 17.56
CA LEU A 225 -23.18 23.51 17.82
C LEU A 225 -23.55 24.32 19.08
N SER A 226 -22.71 24.32 20.11
CA SER A 226 -22.91 25.18 21.28
C SER A 226 -22.80 26.66 20.93
N PHE A 227 -21.84 27.03 20.07
CA PHE A 227 -21.71 28.38 19.52
C PHE A 227 -22.89 28.80 18.62
N CYS A 228 -23.36 27.92 17.73
CA CYS A 228 -24.54 28.18 16.88
C CYS A 228 -25.87 28.19 17.66
N ARG A 229 -26.01 27.43 18.75
CA ARG A 229 -27.17 27.56 19.66
C ARG A 229 -27.15 28.90 20.40
N LEU A 230 -25.98 29.42 20.75
CA LEU A 230 -25.82 30.76 21.34
C LEU A 230 -26.19 31.88 20.36
N LEU A 231 -25.80 31.74 19.09
CA LEU A 231 -26.09 32.71 18.01
C LEU A 231 -27.52 32.65 17.46
N ARG A 232 -28.33 31.64 17.84
CA ARG A 232 -29.77 31.60 17.51
C ARG A 232 -30.61 32.48 18.45
N TRP A 233 -29.98 33.06 19.48
CA TRP A 233 -30.59 33.97 20.46
C TRP A 233 -30.09 35.42 20.36
N PHE A 234 -29.34 35.76 19.29
CA PHE A 234 -29.02 37.12 18.85
C PHE A 234 -29.52 37.31 17.43
#